data_AF-A0A8B6MBT2-F1
#
_entry.id   AF-A0A8B6MBT2-F1
#
_cell.length_a   1.000
_cell.length_b   1.000
_cell.length_c   1.000
_cell.angle_alpha   90.00
_cell.angle_beta   90.00
_cell.angle_gamma   90.00
#
_symmetry.space_group_name_H-M   'P 1'
#
loop_
_entity.id
_entity.type
_entity.pdbx_description
1 polymer ?
#
loop_
_entity_poly.entity_id
_entity_poly.type
_entity_poly.pdbx_seq_one_letter_code
_entity_poly.pdbx_strand_id
1 'polypeptide(L)'
;MRRQYALVAGAHRLAAAKKLGWSEIPCLTLYDEPDEQARLWEIAENLHRAELTALERSELISEWIGLTDKVGQLAPPLGGIQPNDKGVRRAVRELGIERTEARRSDKIAGLSPEAKAAAREVGLDDNQSALLTAAHVD
;
A
#
# COMPACT_ATOMS: atom_id res chain seq x y z
N MET A 1 -23.30 19.31 13.45
CA MET A 1 -21.99 19.08 12.81
C MET A 1 -22.17 17.98 11.77
N ARG A 2 -21.79 18.19 10.50
CA ARG A 2 -21.76 17.09 9.52
C ARG A 2 -20.57 16.21 9.87
N ARG A 3 -20.80 14.92 10.13
CA ARG A 3 -19.70 13.95 10.25
C ARG A 3 -19.06 13.82 8.86
N GLN A 4 -17.76 14.08 8.78
CA GLN A 4 -16.98 13.91 7.57
C GLN A 4 -16.40 12.50 7.62
N TYR A 5 -16.76 11.66 6.64
CA TYR A 5 -16.24 10.31 6.52
C TYR A 5 -15.22 10.27 5.39
N ALA A 6 -14.09 9.61 5.60
CA ALA A 6 -13.15 9.24 4.54
C ALA A 6 -13.44 7.81 4.10
N LEU A 7 -13.40 7.56 2.79
CA LEU A 7 -13.55 6.20 2.26
C LEU A 7 -12.23 5.46 2.43
N VAL A 8 -12.23 4.41 3.26
CA VAL A 8 -11.06 3.54 3.44
C VAL A 8 -11.02 2.44 2.38
N ALA A 9 -12.13 1.75 2.15
CA ALA A 9 -12.19 0.65 1.18
C ALA A 9 -13.50 0.63 0.39
N GLY A 10 -13.46 0.05 -0.81
CA GLY A 10 -14.64 -0.13 -1.66
C GLY A 10 -14.89 0.97 -2.69
N ALA A 11 -13.85 1.68 -3.15
CA ALA A 11 -13.95 2.73 -4.17
C ALA A 11 -14.71 2.30 -5.44
N HIS A 12 -14.46 1.09 -5.97
CA HIS A 12 -15.17 0.58 -7.15
C HIS A 12 -16.66 0.35 -6.87
N ARG A 13 -17.01 -0.23 -5.71
CA ARG A 13 -18.42 -0.42 -5.30
C ARG A 13 -19.13 0.92 -5.12
N LEU A 14 -18.46 1.90 -4.50
CA LEU A 14 -19.00 3.24 -4.35
C LEU A 14 -19.20 3.92 -5.71
N ALA A 15 -18.22 3.83 -6.61
CA ALA A 15 -18.33 4.38 -7.97
C ALA A 15 -19.47 3.71 -8.77
N ALA A 16 -19.64 2.39 -8.65
CA ALA A 16 -20.75 1.65 -9.26
C ALA A 16 -22.11 2.09 -8.69
N ALA A 17 -22.25 2.16 -7.37
CA ALA A 17 -23.49 2.62 -6.73
C ALA A 17 -23.86 4.06 -7.14
N LYS A 18 -22.87 4.96 -7.25
CA LYS A 18 -23.07 6.31 -7.78
C LYS A 18 -23.58 6.29 -9.23
N LYS A 19 -23.00 5.46 -10.10
CA LYS A 19 -23.46 5.29 -11.49
C LYS A 19 -24.89 4.75 -11.57
N LEU A 20 -25.29 3.90 -10.62
CA LEU A 20 -26.65 3.36 -10.49
C LEU A 20 -27.64 4.33 -9.84
N GLY A 21 -27.20 5.52 -9.42
CA GLY A 21 -28.06 6.53 -8.79
C GLY A 21 -28.50 6.18 -7.37
N TRP A 22 -27.78 5.30 -6.67
CA TRP A 22 -28.10 4.95 -5.29
C TRP A 22 -27.86 6.16 -4.38
N SER A 23 -28.85 6.49 -3.55
CA SER A 23 -28.75 7.54 -2.54
C SER A 23 -27.98 7.10 -1.28
N GLU A 24 -27.90 5.79 -1.06
CA GLU A 24 -27.26 5.19 0.10
C GLU A 24 -26.62 3.84 -0.28
N ILE A 25 -25.53 3.48 0.41
CA ILE A 25 -24.82 2.22 0.23
C ILE A 25 -24.40 1.70 1.61
N PRO A 26 -24.57 0.40 1.90
CA PRO A 26 -24.07 -0.18 3.14
C PRO A 26 -22.56 0.02 3.29
N CYS A 27 -22.13 0.48 4.45
CA CYS A 27 -20.71 0.63 4.79
C CYS A 27 -20.45 0.22 6.24
N LEU A 28 -19.21 -0.15 6.54
CA LEU A 28 -18.72 -0.30 7.89
C LEU A 28 -18.02 0.99 8.30
N THR A 29 -18.43 1.57 9.43
CA THR A 29 -17.79 2.74 10.01
C THR A 29 -16.81 2.29 11.08
N LEU A 30 -15.55 2.69 10.93
CA LEU A 30 -14.53 2.54 11.95
C LEU A 30 -14.54 3.79 12.83
N TYR A 31 -14.53 3.60 14.13
CA TYR A 31 -14.47 4.67 15.12
C TYR A 31 -13.16 4.53 15.90
N ASP A 32 -12.54 5.66 16.23
CA ASP A 32 -11.40 5.74 17.16
C ASP A 32 -10.12 5.00 16.72
N GLU A 33 -10.03 4.58 15.45
CA GLU A 33 -8.81 4.00 14.88
C GLU A 33 -7.86 5.11 14.36
N PRO A 34 -6.54 5.02 14.62
CA PRO A 34 -5.56 5.93 14.00
C PRO A 34 -5.61 5.84 12.47
N ASP A 35 -5.42 6.99 11.80
CA ASP A 35 -5.44 7.08 10.34
C ASP A 35 -4.48 6.08 9.68
N GLU A 36 -3.31 5.85 10.28
CA GLU A 36 -2.33 4.88 9.80
C GLU A 36 -2.83 3.44 9.90
N GLN A 37 -3.58 3.09 10.95
CA GLN A 37 -4.15 1.75 11.12
C GLN A 37 -5.26 1.49 10.11
N ALA A 38 -6.12 2.48 9.87
CA ALA A 38 -7.12 2.43 8.81
C ALA A 38 -6.47 2.27 7.42
N ARG A 39 -5.35 2.97 7.18
CA ARG A 39 -4.61 2.86 5.92
C ARG A 39 -3.96 1.49 5.74
N LEU A 40 -3.40 0.88 6.80
CA LEU A 40 -2.92 -0.49 6.73
C LEU A 40 -4.04 -1.46 6.33
N TRP A 41 -5.26 -1.30 6.86
CA TRP A 41 -6.38 -2.17 6.46
C TRP A 41 -6.76 -1.99 4.99
N GLU A 42 -6.77 -0.76 4.48
CA GLU A 42 -6.99 -0.50 3.06
C GLU A 42 -5.94 -1.19 2.18
N ILE A 43 -4.66 -1.04 2.54
CA ILE A 43 -3.57 -1.67 1.79
C ILE A 43 -3.69 -3.19 1.81
N ALA A 44 -4.03 -3.79 2.97
CA ALA A 44 -4.25 -5.23 3.07
C ALA A 44 -5.34 -5.68 2.09
N GLU A 45 -6.50 -5.03 2.09
CA GLU A 45 -7.59 -5.34 1.16
C GLU A 45 -7.17 -5.20 -0.31
N ASN A 46 -6.41 -4.16 -0.66
CA ASN A 46 -5.94 -3.96 -2.02
C ASN A 46 -4.93 -5.05 -2.44
N LEU A 47 -3.98 -5.41 -1.57
CA LEU A 47 -2.97 -6.44 -1.83
C LEU A 47 -3.56 -7.84 -2.04
N HIS A 48 -4.77 -8.11 -1.55
CA HIS A 48 -5.50 -9.35 -1.79
C HIS A 48 -6.28 -9.35 -3.13
N ARG A 49 -6.38 -8.22 -3.84
CA ARG A 49 -7.01 -8.18 -5.17
C ARG A 49 -6.07 -8.72 -6.24
N ALA A 50 -6.64 -9.47 -7.18
CA ALA A 50 -5.90 -10.09 -8.27
C ALA A 50 -5.48 -9.14 -9.41
N GLU A 51 -5.97 -7.90 -9.42
CA GLU A 51 -5.86 -6.97 -10.56
C GLU A 51 -4.78 -5.88 -10.38
N LEU A 52 -3.86 -6.03 -9.42
CA LEU A 52 -2.78 -5.05 -9.23
C LEU A 52 -1.65 -5.27 -10.23
N THR A 53 -1.16 -4.20 -10.84
CA THR A 53 0.09 -4.25 -11.60
C THR A 53 1.29 -4.41 -10.66
N ALA A 54 2.42 -4.91 -11.18
CA ALA A 54 3.68 -4.98 -10.44
C ALA A 54 4.09 -3.64 -9.80
N LEU A 55 3.85 -2.51 -10.46
CA LEU A 55 4.10 -1.17 -9.92
C LEU A 55 3.16 -0.85 -8.75
N GLU A 56 1.85 -1.02 -8.91
CA GLU A 56 0.85 -0.74 -7.87
C GLU A 56 1.08 -1.60 -6.61
N ARG A 57 1.33 -2.91 -6.81
CA ARG A 57 1.69 -3.80 -5.71
C ARG A 57 2.94 -3.33 -4.98
N SER A 58 3.95 -2.87 -5.72
CA SER A 58 5.21 -2.38 -5.14
C SER A 58 5.00 -1.11 -4.31
N GLU A 59 4.17 -0.18 -4.79
CA GLU A 59 3.81 1.05 -4.08
C GLU A 59 3.07 0.74 -2.77
N LEU A 60 2.10 -0.18 -2.80
CA LEU A 60 1.35 -0.62 -1.62
C LEU A 60 2.25 -1.31 -0.57
N ILE A 61 3.18 -2.17 -0.99
CA ILE A 61 4.13 -2.82 -0.08
C ILE A 61 5.08 -1.79 0.54
N SER A 62 5.62 -0.85 -0.25
CA SER A 62 6.50 0.22 0.27
C SER A 62 5.77 1.12 1.26
N GLU A 63 4.51 1.46 0.98
CA GLU A 63 3.69 2.23 1.90
C GLU A 63 3.42 1.46 3.21
N TRP A 64 3.11 0.16 3.14
CA TRP A 64 2.98 -0.68 4.34
C TRP A 64 4.26 -0.67 5.18
N ILE A 65 5.43 -0.82 4.55
CA ILE A 65 6.73 -0.73 5.22
C ILE A 65 6.86 0.60 5.98
N GLY A 66 6.52 1.73 5.35
CA GLY A 66 6.58 3.05 5.98
C GLY A 66 5.55 3.26 7.10
N LEU A 67 4.34 2.72 6.98
CA LEU A 67 3.28 2.85 7.99
C LEU A 67 3.53 1.97 9.21
N THR A 68 4.07 0.77 9.01
CA THR A 68 4.35 -0.17 10.10
C THR A 68 5.41 0.34 11.08
N ASP A 69 6.29 1.26 10.66
CA ASP A 69 7.21 1.98 11.53
C ASP A 69 6.47 2.97 12.45
N LYS A 70 5.36 3.55 11.98
CA LYS A 70 4.53 4.53 12.71
C LYS A 70 3.50 3.89 13.64
N VAL A 71 2.86 2.80 13.20
CA VAL A 71 1.78 2.12 13.94
C VAL A 71 2.30 1.27 15.11
N GLY A 72 3.62 1.06 15.21
CA GLY A 72 4.17 -0.04 15.98
C GLY A 72 5.31 0.30 16.94
N GLN A 73 5.02 0.95 18.06
CA GLN A 73 5.64 0.59 19.36
C GLN A 73 4.62 0.58 20.51
N LEU A 74 3.78 -0.47 20.58
CA LEU A 74 3.04 -0.81 21.81
C LEU A 74 3.92 -1.53 22.84
N ALA A 75 5.02 -2.14 22.42
CA ALA A 75 6.10 -2.66 23.27
C ALA A 75 7.42 -2.68 22.50
N PRO A 76 8.57 -2.35 23.12
CA PRO A 76 9.87 -2.47 22.47
C PRO A 76 10.18 -3.93 22.12
N PRO A 77 10.78 -4.21 20.96
CA PRO A 77 11.22 -5.57 20.63
C PRO A 77 12.23 -6.05 21.69
N LEU A 78 12.06 -7.31 22.13
CA LEU A 78 12.93 -7.97 23.13
C LEU A 78 14.43 -7.95 22.77
N GLY A 79 14.79 -7.70 21.50
CA GLY A 79 16.16 -7.65 20.99
C GLY A 79 16.70 -6.26 20.65
N GLY A 80 16.03 -5.19 21.10
CA GLY A 80 16.42 -3.81 20.78
C GLY A 80 15.96 -3.32 19.40
N ILE A 81 15.99 -2.01 19.20
CA ILE A 81 15.62 -1.37 17.93
C ILE A 81 16.75 -1.65 16.94
N GLN A 82 16.43 -2.25 15.80
CA GLN A 82 17.38 -2.40 14.71
C GLN A 82 17.28 -1.16 13.81
N PRO A 83 18.25 -0.22 13.85
CA PRO A 83 18.09 1.13 13.25
C PRO A 83 17.86 1.10 11.74
N ASN A 84 18.36 0.05 11.08
CA ASN A 84 18.31 -0.10 9.63
C ASN A 84 17.11 -0.93 9.14
N ASP A 85 16.21 -1.36 10.05
CA ASP A 85 15.14 -2.26 9.68
C ASP A 85 13.92 -1.56 9.08
N LYS A 86 13.76 -0.23 9.25
CA LYS A 86 12.78 0.63 8.56
C LYS A 86 11.39 -0.01 8.31
N GLY A 87 10.86 -0.82 9.23
CA GLY A 87 9.59 -1.54 9.05
C GLY A 87 9.62 -2.81 8.18
N VAL A 88 10.72 -3.13 7.50
CA VAL A 88 10.82 -4.26 6.54
C VAL A 88 10.54 -5.61 7.18
N ARG A 89 11.14 -5.95 8.35
CA ARG A 89 10.84 -7.26 8.99
C ARG A 89 9.40 -7.38 9.42
N ARG A 90 8.79 -6.28 9.85
CA ARG A 90 7.39 -6.24 10.27
C ARG A 90 6.48 -6.47 9.08
N ALA A 91 6.71 -5.78 7.96
CA ALA A 91 5.99 -5.99 6.71
C ALA A 91 6.15 -7.44 6.19
N VAL A 92 7.36 -8.01 6.19
CA VAL A 92 7.61 -9.42 5.83
C VAL A 92 6.76 -10.37 6.66
N ARG A 93 6.71 -10.18 7.98
CA ARG A 93 5.94 -11.02 8.89
C ARG A 93 4.43 -10.87 8.68
N GLU A 94 3.95 -9.64 8.54
CA GLU A 94 2.51 -9.33 8.51
C GLU A 94 1.89 -9.59 7.13
N LEU A 95 2.62 -9.32 6.05
CA LEU A 95 2.18 -9.58 4.68
C LEU A 95 2.49 -11.02 4.20
N GLY A 96 3.36 -11.76 4.91
CA GLY A 96 3.76 -13.11 4.51
C GLY A 96 4.59 -13.14 3.22
N ILE A 97 5.32 -12.07 2.92
CA ILE A 97 6.13 -11.92 1.71
C ILE A 97 7.62 -12.17 1.99
N GLU A 98 8.37 -12.52 0.95
CA GLU A 98 9.82 -12.69 1.07
C GLU A 98 10.54 -11.36 1.31
N ARG A 99 11.63 -11.38 2.09
CA ARG A 99 12.44 -10.16 2.34
C ARG A 99 12.96 -9.53 1.06
N THR A 100 13.25 -10.36 0.05
CA THR A 100 13.68 -9.90 -1.26
C THR A 100 12.56 -9.20 -2.02
N GLU A 101 11.32 -9.66 -1.89
CA GLU A 101 10.13 -9.00 -2.49
C GLU A 101 9.90 -7.63 -1.86
N ALA A 102 9.94 -7.54 -0.52
CA ALA A 102 9.81 -6.27 0.19
C ALA A 102 10.85 -5.23 -0.29
N ARG A 103 12.12 -5.64 -0.42
CA ARG A 103 13.20 -4.75 -0.91
C ARG A 103 13.04 -4.33 -2.37
N ARG A 104 12.61 -5.26 -3.24
CA ARG A 104 12.35 -4.95 -4.66
C ARG A 104 11.19 -3.97 -4.79
N SER A 105 10.14 -4.19 -4.02
CA SER A 105 8.96 -3.33 -4.00
C SER A 105 9.32 -1.92 -3.57
N ASP A 106 10.10 -1.77 -2.49
CA ASP A 106 10.59 -0.48 -2.02
C ASP A 106 11.45 0.23 -3.09
N LYS A 107 12.32 -0.52 -3.77
CA LYS A 107 13.13 0.01 -4.87
C LYS A 107 12.28 0.49 -6.05
N ILE A 108 11.29 -0.29 -6.48
CA ILE A 108 10.38 0.08 -7.57
C ILE A 108 9.52 1.28 -7.18
N ALA A 109 8.99 1.29 -5.95
CA ALA A 109 8.18 2.39 -5.44
C ALA A 109 8.97 3.72 -5.37
N GLY A 110 10.30 3.64 -5.25
CA GLY A 110 11.21 4.77 -5.26
C GLY A 110 11.44 5.43 -6.64
N LEU A 111 10.90 4.86 -7.73
CA LEU A 111 10.93 5.50 -9.05
C LEU A 111 10.32 6.91 -9.02
N SER A 112 10.89 7.81 -9.81
CA SER A 112 10.38 9.16 -10.03
C SER A 112 8.93 9.14 -10.56
N PRO A 113 8.12 10.15 -10.26
CA PRO A 113 6.77 10.26 -10.82
C PRO A 113 6.76 10.17 -12.35
N GLU A 114 7.76 10.76 -13.00
CA GLU A 114 7.96 10.74 -14.44
C GLU A 114 8.24 9.32 -14.94
N ALA A 115 9.13 8.57 -14.30
CA ALA A 115 9.42 7.18 -14.67
C ALA A 115 8.21 6.27 -14.48
N LYS A 116 7.43 6.47 -13.40
CA LYS A 116 6.18 5.74 -13.15
C LYS A 116 5.12 6.03 -14.21
N ALA A 117 4.97 7.30 -14.61
CA ALA A 117 4.04 7.70 -15.66
C ALA A 117 4.44 7.09 -17.01
N ALA A 118 5.73 7.17 -17.37
CA ALA A 118 6.27 6.56 -18.58
C ALA A 118 6.04 5.05 -18.60
N ALA A 119 6.29 4.34 -17.49
CA ALA A 119 6.05 2.90 -17.38
C ALA A 119 4.59 2.53 -17.68
N ARG A 120 3.62 3.31 -17.18
CA ARG A 120 2.19 3.11 -17.48
C ARG A 120 1.86 3.40 -18.95
N GLU A 121 2.40 4.47 -19.51
CA GLU A 121 2.16 4.87 -20.91
C GLU A 121 2.64 3.81 -21.90
N VAL A 122 3.80 3.20 -21.62
CA VAL A 122 4.39 2.15 -22.48
C VAL A 122 3.97 0.73 -22.09
N GLY A 123 3.09 0.58 -21.09
CA GLY A 123 2.56 -0.72 -20.64
C GLY A 123 3.59 -1.65 -19.97
N LEU A 124 4.62 -1.08 -19.33
CA LEU A 124 5.65 -1.80 -18.57
C LEU A 124 5.43 -1.76 -17.06
N ASP A 125 4.34 -1.16 -16.60
CA ASP A 125 3.96 -1.05 -15.18
C ASP A 125 3.59 -2.39 -14.53
N ASP A 126 3.31 -3.43 -15.33
CA ASP A 126 3.17 -4.81 -14.83
C ASP A 126 4.42 -5.69 -15.03
N ASN A 127 5.53 -5.12 -15.52
CA ASN A 127 6.77 -5.86 -15.73
C ASN A 127 7.79 -5.54 -14.62
N GLN A 128 7.79 -6.34 -13.55
CA GLN A 128 8.68 -6.14 -12.40
C GLN A 128 10.17 -6.09 -12.79
N SER A 129 10.61 -6.90 -13.76
CA SER A 129 12.00 -6.88 -14.22
C SER A 129 12.35 -5.56 -14.91
N ALA A 130 11.48 -5.05 -15.78
CA ALA A 130 11.68 -3.75 -16.44
C ALA A 130 11.69 -2.60 -15.41
N LEU A 131 10.77 -2.61 -14.46
CA LEU A 131 10.70 -1.62 -13.38
C LEU A 131 11.95 -1.63 -12.50
N LEU A 132 12.47 -2.82 -12.17
CA LEU A 132 13.73 -2.93 -11.44
C LEU A 132 14.88 -2.37 -12.24
N THR A 133 14.98 -2.65 -13.54
CA THR A 133 16.02 -2.07 -14.40
C THR A 133 15.93 -0.55 -14.42
N ALA A 134 14.74 0.02 -14.59
CA ALA A 134 14.52 1.46 -14.53
C ALA A 134 14.99 2.05 -13.19
N ALA A 135 14.66 1.39 -12.07
CA ALA A 135 15.04 1.86 -10.73
C ALA A 135 16.54 1.75 -10.40
N HIS A 136 17.38 1.21 -11.31
CA HIS A 136 18.83 1.28 -11.17
C HIS A 136 19.43 2.52 -11.85
N VAL A 137 18.72 3.13 -12.79
CA VAL A 137 19.22 4.21 -13.65
C VAL A 137 18.50 5.54 -13.44
N ASP A 138 17.31 5.51 -12.86
CA ASP A 138 16.57 6.67 -12.34
C ASP A 138 17.22 7.22 -11.05
#